data_AF-B7IZL1-F1
#
_entry.id   AF-B7IZL1-F1
#
_cell.length_a   1.000
_cell.length_b   1.000
_cell.length_c   1.000
_cell.angle_alpha   90.00
_cell.angle_beta   90.00
_cell.angle_gamma   90.00
#
_symmetry.space_group_name_H-M   'P 1'
#
loop_
_entity.id
_entity.type
_entity.pdbx_description
1 polymer ?
#
loop_
_entity_poly.entity_id
_entity_poly.type
_entity_poly.pdbx_seq_one_letter_code
_entity_poly.pdbx_strand_id
1 'polypeptide(L)'
;MKIKFANRLTKAQVKHCKACRYDEKRKEWDVVKHTIDQKEKTINLSVQSIGVYCIFVNHYWYSSFTQRLADEYPLWSKVRQDNESTGQQFLNFFGIELEEVQDYLDWIQEQKYIHTADIHTLDWIQLYKIPQIKPSDNVRLFKKNNLIEVPILETLKEFFYNDKNQGAIIDYSEMKLYTVQKYGEIIIKTKHEQGDVEVVITPIDYHIWNVFDEFGLLLGVQRMHLERNADFKERILDVFRYPAGSHDIGLTNGIARELNFIQRKDRSNKKLIWKDDSKDFFLKNKSGKYIDTRTLRVDNQPLTDKQFYVDEHLNVRIYAMKTGRSHEISFIYGIKKYQLYDKNKEDVHKILFQSDGQATPTLLNWVEYINTIAPVMWNHFKWDEGYWDTIDKKLTGLGYVPNMWDSNIDIWKDYQLDSNI
;
A
#
# COMPACT_ATOMS: atom_id res chain seq x y z
N MET A 1 5.56 -25.99 -9.76
CA MET A 1 5.07 -24.79 -10.48
C MET A 1 4.18 -23.97 -9.53
N LYS A 2 4.19 -22.64 -9.60
CA LYS A 2 3.34 -21.77 -8.77
C LYS A 2 2.43 -20.94 -9.68
N ILE A 3 1.12 -21.02 -9.47
CA ILE A 3 0.12 -20.24 -10.22
C ILE A 3 -0.47 -19.20 -9.28
N LYS A 4 -0.32 -17.91 -9.60
CA LYS A 4 -0.93 -16.82 -8.83
C LYS A 4 -2.42 -16.74 -9.14
N PHE A 5 -3.24 -16.59 -8.11
CA PHE A 5 -4.70 -16.43 -8.24
C PHE A 5 -5.24 -15.11 -7.68
N ALA A 6 -4.37 -14.26 -7.12
CA ALA A 6 -4.74 -12.91 -6.69
C ALA A 6 -5.45 -12.14 -7.81
N ASN A 7 -6.63 -11.59 -7.51
CA ASN A 7 -7.54 -10.86 -8.42
C ASN A 7 -7.98 -11.67 -9.66
N ARG A 8 -7.84 -13.01 -9.60
CA ARG A 8 -8.27 -13.92 -10.69
C ARG A 8 -9.40 -14.84 -10.26
N LEU A 9 -9.30 -15.37 -9.04
CA LEU A 9 -10.26 -16.31 -8.49
C LEU A 9 -10.78 -15.81 -7.14
N THR A 10 -12.06 -16.05 -6.88
CA THR A 10 -12.67 -15.81 -5.56
C THR A 10 -12.23 -16.89 -4.54
N LYS A 11 -12.46 -16.65 -3.24
CA LYS A 11 -12.11 -17.59 -2.16
C LYS A 11 -12.81 -18.95 -2.36
N ALA A 12 -14.11 -18.93 -2.67
CA ALA A 12 -14.89 -20.11 -3.01
C ALA A 12 -14.33 -20.86 -4.24
N GLN A 13 -14.04 -20.14 -5.33
CA GLN A 13 -13.47 -20.73 -6.54
C GLN A 13 -12.13 -21.42 -6.26
N VAL A 14 -11.26 -20.81 -5.45
CA VAL A 14 -9.97 -21.39 -5.05
C VAL A 14 -10.18 -22.63 -4.19
N LYS A 15 -11.13 -22.61 -3.25
CA LYS A 15 -11.45 -23.75 -2.37
C LYS A 15 -11.90 -24.99 -3.15
N HIS A 16 -12.64 -24.79 -4.24
CA HIS A 16 -13.22 -25.87 -5.03
C HIS A 16 -12.54 -26.11 -6.39
N CYS A 17 -11.40 -25.45 -6.65
CA CYS A 17 -10.67 -25.66 -7.89
C CYS A 17 -9.98 -27.03 -7.93
N LYS A 18 -9.76 -27.52 -9.16
CA LYS A 18 -8.93 -28.69 -9.42
C LYS A 18 -7.83 -28.31 -10.39
N ALA A 19 -6.59 -28.63 -10.03
CA ALA A 19 -5.49 -28.53 -10.97
C ALA A 19 -5.41 -29.80 -11.81
N CYS A 20 -5.33 -29.64 -13.12
CA CYS A 20 -5.27 -30.75 -14.06
C CYS A 20 -4.10 -30.61 -15.03
N ARG A 21 -3.62 -31.74 -15.54
CA ARG A 21 -2.62 -31.84 -16.62
C ARG A 21 -3.27 -32.52 -17.81
N TYR A 22 -3.02 -32.00 -19.00
CA TYR A 22 -3.46 -32.64 -20.23
C TYR A 22 -2.57 -33.83 -20.58
N ASP A 23 -3.17 -35.00 -20.78
CA ASP A 23 -2.50 -36.18 -21.35
C ASP A 23 -2.73 -36.20 -22.86
N GLU A 24 -1.69 -35.88 -23.64
CA GLU A 24 -1.77 -35.84 -25.11
C GLU A 24 -2.08 -37.20 -25.74
N LYS A 25 -1.70 -38.30 -25.10
CA LYS A 25 -1.94 -39.65 -25.63
C LYS A 25 -3.40 -40.05 -25.46
N ARG A 26 -3.97 -39.76 -24.29
CA ARG A 26 -5.36 -40.10 -23.95
C ARG A 26 -6.36 -39.02 -24.38
N LYS A 27 -5.87 -37.81 -24.66
CA LYS A 27 -6.68 -36.60 -24.90
C LYS A 27 -7.59 -36.25 -23.72
N GLU A 28 -7.17 -36.57 -22.50
CA GLU A 28 -7.92 -36.39 -21.26
C GLU A 28 -7.20 -35.47 -20.28
N TRP A 29 -7.91 -34.98 -19.28
CA TRP A 29 -7.36 -34.15 -18.20
C TRP A 29 -7.24 -34.95 -16.91
N ASP A 30 -6.00 -35.14 -16.45
CA ASP A 30 -5.70 -35.84 -15.20
C ASP A 30 -5.54 -34.86 -14.05
N VAL A 31 -6.19 -35.14 -12.92
CA VAL A 31 -6.06 -34.31 -11.71
C VAL A 31 -4.66 -34.45 -11.11
N VAL A 32 -4.01 -33.32 -10.85
CA VAL A 32 -2.70 -33.23 -10.24
C VAL A 32 -2.83 -32.78 -8.79
N LYS A 33 -2.03 -33.39 -7.91
CA LYS A 33 -1.92 -32.95 -6.52
C LYS A 33 -1.43 -31.50 -6.46
N HIS A 34 -2.18 -30.68 -5.74
CA HIS A 34 -1.87 -29.27 -5.54
C HIS A 34 -2.13 -28.87 -4.09
N THR A 35 -1.49 -27.79 -3.67
CA THR A 35 -1.67 -27.18 -2.35
C THR A 35 -1.91 -25.69 -2.54
N ILE A 36 -2.77 -25.09 -1.73
CA ILE A 36 -3.13 -23.67 -1.81
C ILE A 36 -2.38 -22.91 -0.73
N ASP A 37 -1.61 -21.91 -1.12
CA ASP A 37 -1.01 -20.92 -0.23
C ASP A 37 -1.89 -19.66 -0.23
N GLN A 38 -2.69 -19.53 0.82
CA GLN A 38 -3.61 -18.39 0.99
C GLN A 38 -2.89 -17.07 1.23
N LYS A 39 -1.66 -17.10 1.78
CA LYS A 39 -0.89 -15.90 2.12
C LYS A 39 -0.27 -15.27 0.88
N GLU A 40 0.36 -16.08 0.03
CA GLU A 40 0.96 -15.61 -1.22
C GLU A 40 -0.04 -15.62 -2.38
N LYS A 41 -1.29 -16.04 -2.12
CA LYS A 41 -2.35 -16.25 -3.12
C LYS A 41 -1.86 -17.07 -4.31
N THR A 42 -1.24 -18.23 -4.02
CA THR A 42 -0.72 -19.16 -5.04
C THR A 42 -1.26 -20.59 -4.92
N ILE A 43 -1.52 -21.22 -6.06
CA ILE A 43 -1.75 -22.66 -6.18
C ILE A 43 -0.40 -23.29 -6.54
N ASN A 44 0.11 -24.14 -5.65
CA ASN A 44 1.40 -24.81 -5.80
C ASN A 44 1.19 -26.24 -6.33
N LEU A 45 1.82 -26.53 -7.44
CA LEU A 45 1.75 -27.81 -8.15
C LEU A 45 3.07 -28.56 -8.03
N SER A 46 3.00 -29.83 -7.61
CA SER A 46 4.13 -30.75 -7.65
C SER A 46 4.19 -31.37 -9.04
N VAL A 47 5.07 -30.82 -9.88
CA VAL A 47 5.15 -31.17 -11.30
C VAL A 47 6.37 -32.05 -11.55
N GLN A 48 6.18 -33.22 -12.16
CA GLN A 48 7.25 -34.17 -12.52
C GLN A 48 7.61 -34.16 -14.02
N SER A 49 6.78 -33.50 -14.86
CA SER A 49 6.97 -33.48 -16.31
C SER A 49 6.59 -32.12 -16.91
N ILE A 50 7.23 -31.76 -18.01
CA ILE A 50 6.81 -30.62 -18.84
C ILE A 50 5.48 -30.99 -19.53
N GLY A 51 4.56 -30.03 -19.66
CA GLY A 51 3.24 -30.26 -20.27
C GLY A 51 2.29 -29.08 -20.09
N VAL A 52 1.04 -29.25 -20.54
CA VAL A 52 -0.02 -28.26 -20.38
C VAL A 52 -0.76 -28.50 -19.06
N TYR A 53 -0.83 -27.45 -18.23
CA TYR A 53 -1.51 -27.45 -16.94
C TYR A 53 -2.60 -26.40 -16.94
N CYS A 54 -3.74 -26.70 -16.34
CA CYS A 54 -4.83 -25.77 -16.17
C CYS A 54 -5.44 -25.89 -14.76
N ILE A 55 -6.16 -24.84 -14.36
CA ILE A 55 -6.98 -24.84 -13.16
C ILE A 55 -8.43 -24.84 -13.61
N PHE A 56 -9.16 -25.92 -13.30
CA PHE A 56 -10.60 -25.96 -13.48
C PHE A 56 -11.27 -25.39 -12.25
N VAL A 57 -12.09 -24.37 -12.48
CA VAL A 57 -12.97 -23.80 -11.46
C VAL A 57 -14.30 -24.53 -11.57
N ASN A 58 -14.69 -25.24 -10.51
CA ASN A 58 -16.01 -25.84 -10.49
C ASN A 58 -17.03 -24.76 -10.15
N HIS A 59 -17.95 -24.46 -11.07
CA HIS A 59 -19.02 -23.49 -10.83
C HIS A 59 -20.18 -24.08 -10.03
N TYR A 60 -20.18 -25.40 -9.80
CA TYR A 60 -21.25 -26.07 -9.07
C TYR A 60 -20.68 -27.16 -8.16
N TRP A 61 -20.30 -26.76 -6.94
CA TRP A 61 -19.82 -27.68 -5.89
C TRP A 61 -20.92 -27.92 -4.86
N TYR A 62 -20.80 -29.01 -4.11
CA TYR A 62 -21.71 -29.26 -3.00
C TYR A 62 -21.31 -28.40 -1.80
N SER A 63 -22.14 -27.40 -1.46
CA SER A 63 -21.88 -26.49 -0.34
C SER A 63 -22.21 -27.16 1.00
N SER A 64 -21.43 -26.85 2.03
CA SER A 64 -21.73 -27.29 3.40
C SER A 64 -23.04 -26.70 3.95
N PHE A 65 -23.47 -25.54 3.43
CA PHE A 65 -24.76 -24.95 3.79
C PHE A 65 -25.94 -25.75 3.24
N THR A 66 -25.76 -26.44 2.12
CA THR A 66 -26.79 -27.27 1.49
C THR A 66 -27.29 -28.36 2.42
N GLN A 67 -26.37 -29.05 3.10
CA GLN A 67 -26.77 -30.09 4.05
C GLN A 67 -27.51 -29.47 5.24
N ARG A 68 -27.07 -28.31 5.75
CA ARG A 68 -27.75 -27.61 6.85
C ARG A 68 -29.18 -27.22 6.48
N LEU A 69 -29.40 -26.74 5.25
CA LEU A 69 -30.75 -26.44 4.74
C LEU A 69 -31.59 -27.70 4.57
N ALA A 70 -30.99 -28.78 4.08
CA ALA A 70 -31.67 -30.06 3.89
C ALA A 70 -32.05 -30.73 5.21
N ASP A 71 -31.29 -30.51 6.28
CA ASP A 71 -31.55 -31.05 7.61
C ASP A 71 -32.82 -30.48 8.27
N GLU A 72 -33.31 -29.32 7.81
CA GLU A 72 -34.59 -28.73 8.24
C GLU A 72 -35.80 -29.49 7.66
N TYR A 73 -35.61 -30.30 6.62
CA TYR A 73 -36.68 -31.11 6.06
C TYR A 73 -36.93 -32.37 6.92
N PRO A 74 -38.15 -32.96 6.85
CA PRO A 74 -38.46 -34.18 7.57
C PRO A 74 -37.48 -35.33 7.26
N LEU A 75 -37.18 -36.15 8.26
CA LEU A 75 -36.23 -37.27 8.14
C LEU A 75 -36.58 -38.27 7.03
N TRP A 76 -37.86 -38.42 6.69
CA TRP A 76 -38.33 -39.32 5.63
C TRP A 76 -38.19 -38.73 4.22
N SER A 77 -37.87 -37.43 4.10
CA SER A 77 -37.82 -36.77 2.81
C SER A 77 -36.54 -37.11 2.04
N LYS A 78 -36.69 -37.36 0.72
CA LYS A 78 -35.55 -37.63 -0.16
C LYS A 78 -34.58 -36.43 -0.22
N VAL A 79 -35.10 -35.21 -0.07
CA VAL A 79 -34.32 -33.95 -0.04
C VAL A 79 -33.28 -33.94 1.08
N ARG A 80 -33.58 -34.56 2.23
CA ARG A 80 -32.66 -34.64 3.37
C ARG A 80 -31.65 -35.78 3.26
N GLN A 81 -32.08 -36.90 2.67
CA GLN A 81 -31.31 -38.16 2.68
C GLN A 81 -30.34 -38.30 1.50
N ASP A 82 -30.60 -37.64 0.36
CA ASP A 82 -29.93 -37.91 -0.90
C ASP A 82 -29.46 -36.62 -1.59
N ASN A 83 -28.14 -36.42 -1.63
CA ASN A 83 -27.45 -35.27 -2.23
C ASN A 83 -27.58 -35.20 -3.75
N GLU A 84 -27.97 -36.30 -4.40
CA GLU A 84 -28.28 -36.34 -5.82
C GLU A 84 -29.77 -36.08 -6.11
N SER A 85 -30.61 -35.93 -5.07
CA SER A 85 -32.02 -35.61 -5.27
C SER A 85 -32.18 -34.23 -5.91
N THR A 86 -33.12 -34.10 -6.86
CA THR A 86 -33.40 -32.82 -7.54
C THR A 86 -33.72 -31.69 -6.56
N GLY A 87 -34.41 -32.01 -5.46
CA GLY A 87 -34.70 -31.02 -4.41
C GLY A 87 -33.43 -30.57 -3.68
N GLN A 88 -32.51 -31.48 -3.34
CA GLN A 88 -31.27 -31.08 -2.67
C GLN A 88 -30.29 -30.39 -3.61
N GLN A 89 -30.26 -30.75 -4.90
CA GLN A 89 -29.54 -30.00 -5.93
C GLN A 89 -30.10 -28.58 -6.10
N PHE A 90 -31.43 -28.42 -6.09
CA PHE A 90 -32.04 -27.09 -6.08
C PHE A 90 -31.64 -26.28 -4.83
N LEU A 91 -31.66 -26.89 -3.64
CA LEU A 91 -31.15 -26.25 -2.42
C LEU A 91 -29.66 -25.92 -2.50
N ASN A 92 -28.88 -26.72 -3.23
CA ASN A 92 -27.45 -26.52 -3.37
C ASN A 92 -27.10 -25.21 -4.05
N PHE A 93 -27.93 -24.75 -4.99
CA PHE A 93 -27.78 -23.42 -5.58
C PHE A 93 -27.78 -22.33 -4.49
N PHE A 94 -28.77 -22.33 -3.59
CA PHE A 94 -28.82 -21.39 -2.47
C PHE A 94 -27.68 -21.62 -1.47
N GLY A 95 -27.30 -22.88 -1.23
CA GLY A 95 -26.17 -23.21 -0.38
C GLY A 95 -24.84 -22.64 -0.90
N ILE A 96 -24.61 -22.66 -2.22
CA ILE A 96 -23.45 -22.05 -2.87
C ILE A 96 -23.48 -20.53 -2.68
N GLU A 97 -24.60 -19.87 -3.00
CA GLU A 97 -24.73 -18.40 -2.85
C GLU A 97 -24.51 -17.94 -1.40
N LEU A 98 -25.07 -18.67 -0.43
CA LEU A 98 -24.86 -18.38 1.00
C LEU A 98 -23.40 -18.57 1.43
N GLU A 99 -22.71 -19.57 0.87
CA GLU A 99 -21.28 -19.77 1.09
C GLU A 99 -20.46 -18.63 0.51
N GLU A 100 -20.78 -18.14 -0.70
CA GLU A 100 -20.10 -16.97 -1.29
C GLU A 100 -20.30 -15.71 -0.45
N VAL A 101 -21.53 -15.49 0.07
CA VAL A 101 -21.81 -14.37 0.98
C VAL A 101 -21.03 -14.49 2.27
N GLN A 102 -20.98 -15.68 2.88
CA GLN A 102 -20.19 -15.91 4.10
C GLN A 102 -18.69 -15.64 3.85
N ASP A 103 -18.14 -16.15 2.74
CA ASP A 103 -16.75 -15.92 2.36
C ASP A 103 -16.45 -14.42 2.19
N TYR A 104 -17.39 -13.65 1.64
CA TYR A 104 -17.27 -12.21 1.49
C TYR A 104 -17.32 -11.48 2.85
N LEU A 105 -18.22 -11.88 3.76
CA LEU A 105 -18.29 -11.33 5.11
C LEU A 105 -17.01 -11.61 5.92
N ASP A 106 -16.51 -12.84 5.83
CA ASP A 106 -15.24 -13.24 6.45
C ASP A 106 -14.08 -12.40 5.88
N TRP A 107 -14.05 -12.20 4.56
CA TRP A 107 -13.04 -11.35 3.93
C TRP A 107 -13.11 -9.90 4.42
N ILE A 108 -14.30 -9.31 4.54
CA ILE A 108 -14.48 -7.97 5.12
C ILE A 108 -13.95 -7.93 6.55
N GLN A 109 -14.24 -8.96 7.36
CA GLN A 109 -13.75 -9.04 8.73
C GLN A 109 -12.22 -9.14 8.79
N GLU A 110 -11.61 -9.91 7.88
CA GLU A 110 -10.15 -9.99 7.72
C GLU A 110 -9.54 -8.63 7.32
N GLN A 111 -10.25 -7.79 6.55
CA GLN A 111 -9.75 -6.46 6.17
C GLN A 111 -9.69 -5.47 7.35
N LYS A 112 -10.46 -5.69 8.43
CA LYS A 112 -10.51 -4.77 9.59
C LYS A 112 -9.21 -4.67 10.37
N TYR A 113 -8.30 -5.63 10.23
CA TYR A 113 -7.02 -5.63 10.92
C TYR A 113 -5.88 -5.57 9.92
N ILE A 114 -4.95 -4.62 10.11
CA ILE A 114 -3.82 -4.39 9.18
C ILE A 114 -2.97 -5.65 8.93
N HIS A 115 -2.87 -6.54 9.92
CA HIS A 115 -2.10 -7.78 9.80
C HIS A 115 -2.75 -8.79 8.86
N THR A 116 -4.08 -8.90 8.88
CA THR A 116 -4.88 -9.83 8.07
C THR A 116 -5.38 -9.23 6.76
N ALA A 117 -5.34 -7.89 6.62
CA ALA A 117 -5.71 -7.19 5.39
C ALA A 117 -4.91 -7.69 4.17
N ASP A 118 -5.62 -7.85 3.05
CA ASP A 118 -5.11 -8.47 1.84
C ASP A 118 -4.31 -7.47 1.01
N ILE A 119 -2.98 -7.63 1.03
CA ILE A 119 -2.03 -6.79 0.28
C ILE A 119 -2.14 -6.95 -1.24
N HIS A 120 -2.87 -7.96 -1.73
CA HIS A 120 -3.01 -8.23 -3.16
C HIS A 120 -4.23 -7.54 -3.79
N THR A 121 -5.05 -6.85 -2.99
CA THR A 121 -6.10 -5.96 -3.51
C THR A 121 -5.52 -4.93 -4.48
N LEU A 122 -6.33 -4.48 -5.45
CA LEU A 122 -5.89 -3.48 -6.42
C LEU A 122 -5.61 -2.14 -5.73
N ASP A 123 -4.52 -1.49 -6.12
CA ASP A 123 -4.06 -0.20 -5.58
C ASP A 123 -3.89 0.85 -6.68
N TRP A 124 -3.23 0.50 -7.79
CA TRP A 124 -3.00 1.38 -8.92
C TRP A 124 -3.42 0.73 -10.23
N ILE A 125 -4.21 1.45 -11.01
CA ILE A 125 -4.68 1.06 -12.34
C ILE A 125 -4.38 2.18 -13.35
N GLN A 126 -4.62 1.92 -14.63
CA GLN A 126 -4.56 2.97 -15.65
C GLN A 126 -5.95 3.50 -15.97
N LEU A 127 -6.09 4.82 -15.91
CA LEU A 127 -7.24 5.58 -16.32
C LEU A 127 -6.96 6.25 -17.66
N TYR A 128 -7.95 6.28 -18.54
CA TYR A 128 -7.93 7.01 -19.79
C TYR A 128 -9.16 7.90 -19.87
N LYS A 129 -8.97 9.13 -20.34
CA LYS A 129 -10.09 10.02 -20.68
C LYS A 129 -10.57 9.65 -22.08
N ILE A 130 -11.86 9.34 -22.21
CA ILE A 130 -12.44 8.93 -23.49
C ILE A 130 -13.26 10.07 -24.10
N PRO A 131 -13.42 10.11 -25.44
CA PRO A 131 -14.35 11.05 -26.06
C PRO A 131 -15.79 10.75 -25.62
N GLN A 132 -16.71 11.65 -25.95
CA GLN A 132 -18.14 11.45 -25.67
C GLN A 132 -18.65 10.25 -26.46
N ILE A 133 -18.97 9.16 -25.76
CA ILE A 133 -19.44 7.89 -26.32
C ILE A 133 -20.74 7.51 -25.59
N LYS A 134 -21.73 7.01 -26.31
CA LYS A 134 -22.99 6.52 -25.76
C LYS A 134 -22.93 5.01 -25.52
N PRO A 135 -23.68 4.46 -24.55
CA PRO A 135 -23.79 3.01 -24.35
C PRO A 135 -24.30 2.24 -25.58
N SER A 136 -25.02 2.90 -26.49
CA SER A 136 -25.51 2.31 -27.74
C SER A 136 -24.44 2.20 -28.84
N ASP A 137 -23.29 2.87 -28.69
CA ASP A 137 -22.25 2.89 -29.72
C ASP A 137 -21.48 1.55 -29.73
N ASN A 138 -21.08 1.08 -30.91
CA ASN A 138 -20.21 -0.09 -31.01
C ASN A 138 -18.75 0.35 -30.78
N VAL A 139 -18.27 0.13 -29.56
CA VAL A 139 -16.93 0.50 -29.12
C VAL A 139 -16.00 -0.70 -29.22
N ARG A 140 -14.84 -0.51 -29.84
CA ARG A 140 -13.72 -1.48 -29.80
C ARG A 140 -12.44 -0.80 -29.39
N LEU A 141 -11.65 -1.49 -28.57
CA LEU A 141 -10.41 -0.96 -28.00
C LEU A 141 -9.23 -1.77 -28.51
N PHE A 142 -8.19 -1.11 -29.01
CA PHE A 142 -6.98 -1.76 -29.51
C PHE A 142 -5.74 -1.15 -28.88
N LYS A 143 -4.78 -1.98 -28.49
CA LYS A 143 -3.46 -1.48 -28.08
C LYS A 143 -2.71 -0.94 -29.30
N LYS A 144 -2.20 0.29 -29.25
CA LYS A 144 -1.57 0.95 -30.42
C LYS A 144 -0.38 0.18 -31.00
N ASN A 145 0.47 -0.40 -30.14
CA ASN A 145 1.74 -0.99 -30.60
C ASN A 145 1.60 -2.31 -31.35
N ASN A 146 0.52 -3.07 -31.11
CA ASN A 146 0.37 -4.43 -31.64
C ASN A 146 -1.06 -4.74 -32.11
N LEU A 147 -1.95 -3.75 -32.06
CA LEU A 147 -3.36 -3.84 -32.44
C LEU A 147 -4.10 -5.03 -31.79
N ILE A 148 -3.66 -5.44 -30.60
CA ILE A 148 -4.37 -6.45 -29.82
C ILE A 148 -5.63 -5.80 -29.24
N GLU A 149 -6.76 -6.45 -29.48
CA GLU A 149 -8.05 -6.05 -28.92
C GLU A 149 -8.04 -6.17 -27.39
N VAL A 150 -8.46 -5.10 -26.72
CA VAL A 150 -8.64 -5.06 -25.27
C VAL A 150 -10.11 -5.35 -25.00
N PRO A 151 -10.44 -6.46 -24.31
CA PRO A 151 -11.83 -6.80 -24.06
C PRO A 151 -12.48 -5.75 -23.15
N ILE A 152 -13.71 -5.34 -23.48
CA ILE A 152 -14.53 -4.49 -22.62
C ILE A 152 -15.28 -5.41 -21.67
N LEU A 153 -15.17 -5.15 -20.38
CA LEU A 153 -15.81 -5.89 -19.30
C LEU A 153 -17.14 -5.23 -18.96
N GLU A 154 -18.17 -6.04 -18.72
CA GLU A 154 -19.53 -5.54 -18.49
C GLU A 154 -19.79 -5.24 -17.01
N THR A 155 -19.09 -5.93 -16.11
CA THR A 155 -19.35 -5.83 -14.67
C THR A 155 -18.09 -5.47 -13.88
N LEU A 156 -18.30 -4.80 -12.74
CA LEU A 156 -17.23 -4.56 -11.77
C LEU A 156 -16.64 -5.87 -11.23
N LYS A 157 -17.47 -6.92 -11.06
CA LYS A 157 -16.99 -8.24 -10.59
C LYS A 157 -15.92 -8.79 -11.53
N GLU A 158 -16.13 -8.73 -12.84
CA GLU A 158 -15.14 -9.14 -13.85
C GLU A 158 -13.92 -8.22 -13.89
N PHE A 159 -14.10 -6.92 -13.65
CA PHE A 159 -12.99 -5.98 -13.58
C PHE A 159 -12.02 -6.31 -12.43
N PHE A 160 -12.55 -6.64 -11.25
CA PHE A 160 -11.74 -7.01 -10.08
C PHE A 160 -11.31 -8.48 -10.07
N TYR A 161 -12.09 -9.37 -10.67
CA TYR A 161 -11.85 -10.81 -10.70
C TYR A 161 -11.98 -11.35 -12.13
N ASN A 162 -10.85 -11.45 -12.84
CA ASN A 162 -10.80 -12.18 -14.11
C ASN A 162 -9.53 -13.01 -14.26
N ASP A 163 -9.67 -14.14 -14.93
CA ASP A 163 -8.62 -15.16 -15.10
C ASP A 163 -7.32 -14.61 -15.72
N LYS A 164 -7.43 -13.63 -16.62
CA LYS A 164 -6.32 -13.07 -17.39
C LYS A 164 -5.69 -11.81 -16.78
N ASN A 165 -6.31 -11.20 -15.78
CA ASN A 165 -6.08 -9.81 -15.36
C ASN A 165 -6.05 -8.83 -16.54
N GLN A 166 -6.95 -9.02 -17.51
CA GLN A 166 -7.03 -8.28 -18.76
C GLN A 166 -8.41 -7.66 -18.96
N GLY A 167 -8.44 -6.61 -19.77
CA GLY A 167 -9.67 -5.91 -20.13
C GLY A 167 -9.78 -4.52 -19.54
N ALA A 168 -10.88 -3.87 -19.91
CA ALA A 168 -11.16 -2.50 -19.57
C ALA A 168 -12.63 -2.35 -19.19
N ILE A 169 -12.93 -1.47 -18.25
CA ILE A 169 -14.31 -1.07 -17.93
C ILE A 169 -14.52 0.39 -18.28
N ILE A 170 -15.65 0.69 -18.91
CA ILE A 170 -16.02 2.04 -19.33
C ILE A 170 -17.04 2.59 -18.34
N ASP A 171 -16.72 3.75 -17.77
CA ASP A 171 -17.68 4.60 -17.09
C ASP A 171 -18.22 5.63 -18.07
N TYR A 172 -19.42 5.37 -18.58
CA TYR A 172 -20.12 6.24 -19.51
C TYR A 172 -20.61 7.55 -18.86
N SER A 173 -20.68 7.63 -17.53
CA SER A 173 -21.14 8.84 -16.84
C SER A 173 -20.01 9.86 -16.71
N GLU A 174 -18.80 9.40 -16.38
CA GLU A 174 -17.64 10.25 -16.22
C GLU A 174 -16.75 10.34 -17.47
N MET A 175 -17.09 9.59 -18.53
CA MET A 175 -16.28 9.45 -19.75
C MET A 175 -14.84 9.05 -19.41
N LYS A 176 -14.73 7.95 -18.66
CA LYS A 176 -13.45 7.36 -18.24
C LYS A 176 -13.39 5.88 -18.59
N LEU A 177 -12.21 5.43 -18.94
CA LEU A 177 -11.89 4.01 -19.16
C LEU A 177 -10.84 3.59 -18.14
N TYR A 178 -11.07 2.46 -17.48
CA TYR A 178 -10.19 1.92 -16.46
C TYR A 178 -9.63 0.57 -16.91
N THR A 179 -8.33 0.33 -16.68
CA THR A 179 -7.67 -0.94 -17.02
C THR A 179 -6.74 -1.41 -15.92
N VAL A 180 -6.79 -2.71 -15.60
CA VAL A 180 -5.90 -3.32 -14.59
C VAL A 180 -4.50 -3.56 -15.17
N GLN A 181 -4.43 -4.10 -16.39
CA GLN A 181 -3.16 -4.29 -17.08
C GLN A 181 -2.67 -2.98 -17.72
N LYS A 182 -1.36 -2.72 -17.66
CA LYS A 182 -0.77 -1.58 -18.34
C LYS A 182 -0.72 -1.81 -19.85
N TYR A 183 -1.61 -1.18 -20.60
CA TYR A 183 -1.69 -1.31 -22.06
C TYR A 183 -0.85 -0.24 -22.81
N GLY A 184 -0.52 0.87 -22.16
CA GLY A 184 0.10 2.02 -22.84
C GLY A 184 -0.95 2.83 -23.58
N GLU A 185 -0.65 3.31 -24.78
CA GLU A 185 -1.63 4.03 -25.60
C GLU A 185 -2.69 3.07 -26.17
N ILE A 186 -3.96 3.45 -26.09
CA ILE A 186 -5.10 2.69 -26.60
C ILE A 186 -5.74 3.47 -27.74
N ILE A 187 -6.15 2.76 -28.78
CA ILE A 187 -6.96 3.25 -29.89
C ILE A 187 -8.40 2.84 -29.62
N ILE A 188 -9.29 3.82 -29.56
CA ILE A 188 -10.73 3.61 -29.49
C ILE A 188 -11.28 3.75 -30.91
N LYS A 189 -11.99 2.72 -31.38
CA LYS A 189 -12.77 2.75 -32.61
C LYS A 189 -14.26 2.73 -32.24
N THR A 190 -14.98 3.80 -32.55
CA THR A 190 -16.43 3.87 -32.39
C THR A 190 -17.10 3.93 -33.75
N LYS A 191 -18.12 3.09 -33.95
CA LYS A 191 -19.02 3.21 -35.10
C LYS A 191 -20.27 3.98 -34.67
N HIS A 192 -20.40 5.20 -35.16
CA HIS A 192 -21.64 5.98 -35.03
C HIS A 192 -22.46 5.89 -36.31
N GLU A 193 -23.76 6.21 -36.25
CA GLU A 193 -24.60 6.40 -37.44
C GLU A 193 -24.06 7.48 -38.39
N GLN A 194 -23.19 8.38 -37.90
CA GLN A 194 -22.63 9.53 -38.62
C GLN A 194 -21.18 9.34 -39.09
N GLY A 195 -20.56 8.17 -38.83
CA GLY A 195 -19.19 7.85 -39.28
C GLY A 195 -18.36 7.11 -38.23
N ASP A 196 -17.27 6.48 -38.70
CA ASP A 196 -16.29 5.80 -37.85
C ASP A 196 -15.31 6.82 -37.26
N VAL A 197 -15.18 6.85 -35.93
CA VAL A 197 -14.23 7.73 -35.23
C VAL A 197 -13.13 6.88 -34.60
N GLU A 198 -11.88 7.28 -34.85
CA GLU A 198 -10.69 6.66 -34.28
C GLU A 198 -9.90 7.68 -33.45
N VAL A 199 -9.75 7.42 -32.16
CA VAL A 199 -9.03 8.30 -31.23
C VAL A 199 -7.97 7.53 -30.47
N VAL A 200 -6.78 8.12 -30.38
CA VAL A 200 -5.70 7.62 -29.52
C VAL A 200 -5.79 8.27 -28.16
N ILE A 201 -5.86 7.47 -27.11
CA ILE A 201 -5.93 7.90 -25.71
C ILE A 201 -4.67 7.47 -24.96
N THR A 202 -4.23 8.32 -24.03
CA THR A 202 -3.02 8.13 -23.23
C THR A 202 -3.38 7.73 -21.78
N PRO A 203 -2.57 6.87 -21.15
CA PRO A 203 -2.82 6.41 -19.79
C PRO A 203 -2.45 7.47 -18.75
N ILE A 204 -3.21 7.51 -17.67
CA ILE A 204 -2.97 8.26 -16.45
C ILE A 204 -2.98 7.26 -15.30
N ASP A 205 -1.98 7.28 -14.43
CA ASP A 205 -1.97 6.42 -13.24
C ASP A 205 -3.08 6.86 -12.28
N TYR A 206 -3.95 5.92 -11.90
CA TYR A 206 -5.11 6.17 -11.06
C TYR A 206 -5.09 5.27 -9.83
N HIS A 207 -5.25 5.89 -8.67
CA HIS A 207 -5.25 5.22 -7.37
C HIS A 207 -6.65 4.72 -7.02
N ILE A 208 -6.77 3.44 -6.69
CA ILE A 208 -7.98 2.85 -6.11
C ILE A 208 -7.83 2.86 -4.59
N TRP A 209 -8.69 3.63 -3.93
CA TRP A 209 -8.77 3.67 -2.48
C TRP A 209 -9.16 2.30 -1.92
N ASN A 210 -8.34 1.76 -1.00
CA ASN A 210 -8.59 0.48 -0.35
C ASN A 210 -8.37 0.56 1.17
N VAL A 211 -8.46 -0.59 1.86
CA VAL A 211 -8.39 -0.63 3.32
C VAL A 211 -7.06 -0.11 3.90
N PHE A 212 -5.96 -0.18 3.15
CA PHE A 212 -4.70 0.40 3.61
C PHE A 212 -4.76 1.92 3.63
N ASP A 213 -5.52 2.54 2.73
CA ASP A 213 -5.74 3.99 2.71
C ASP A 213 -6.60 4.44 3.88
N GLU A 214 -7.55 3.62 4.34
CA GLU A 214 -8.29 3.87 5.59
C GLU A 214 -7.35 3.86 6.81
N PHE A 215 -6.46 2.86 6.91
CA PHE A 215 -5.45 2.84 7.99
C PHE A 215 -4.47 4.01 7.88
N GLY A 216 -4.07 4.36 6.65
CA GLY A 216 -3.23 5.52 6.38
C GLY A 216 -3.89 6.82 6.84
N LEU A 217 -5.16 7.02 6.48
CA LEU A 217 -5.97 8.16 6.90
C LEU A 217 -6.07 8.24 8.44
N LEU A 218 -6.37 7.12 9.09
CA LEU A 218 -6.47 7.04 10.56
C LEU A 218 -5.17 7.43 11.26
N LEU A 219 -4.02 7.09 10.67
CA LEU A 219 -2.69 7.33 11.26
C LEU A 219 -1.97 8.55 10.66
N GLY A 220 -2.64 9.32 9.80
CA GLY A 220 -2.07 10.51 9.17
C GLY A 220 -0.91 10.23 8.21
N VAL A 221 -0.92 9.07 7.54
CA VAL A 221 0.10 8.64 6.57
C VAL A 221 -0.52 8.58 5.18
N GLN A 222 -0.11 9.49 4.30
CA GLN A 222 -0.61 9.54 2.92
C GLN A 222 0.19 8.62 2.00
N ARG A 223 -0.48 7.79 1.19
CA ARG A 223 0.14 6.92 0.17
C ARG A 223 1.01 7.70 -0.83
N MET A 224 2.21 7.21 -1.10
CA MET A 224 3.08 7.78 -2.13
C MET A 224 2.65 7.36 -3.53
N HIS A 225 3.02 8.16 -4.53
CA HIS A 225 2.70 7.85 -5.92
C HIS A 225 3.29 6.48 -6.33
N LEU A 226 2.43 5.60 -6.87
CA LEU A 226 2.75 4.23 -7.27
C LEU A 226 3.26 3.31 -6.14
N GLU A 227 3.03 3.69 -4.88
CA GLU A 227 3.34 2.85 -3.72
C GLU A 227 2.35 1.68 -3.63
N ARG A 228 2.90 0.47 -3.58
CA ARG A 228 2.11 -0.75 -3.49
C ARG A 228 1.56 -0.98 -2.09
N ASN A 229 0.43 -1.67 -1.99
CA ASN A 229 -0.17 -2.06 -0.71
C ASN A 229 0.80 -2.71 0.29
N ALA A 230 1.67 -3.61 -0.19
CA ALA A 230 2.66 -4.25 0.68
C ALA A 230 3.67 -3.26 1.29
N ASP A 231 4.08 -2.25 0.53
CA ASP A 231 5.04 -1.24 0.98
C ASP A 231 4.35 -0.21 1.87
N PHE A 232 3.15 0.21 1.49
CA PHE A 232 2.35 1.15 2.26
C PHE A 232 1.96 0.57 3.63
N LYS A 233 1.57 -0.71 3.68
CA LYS A 233 1.33 -1.44 4.95
C LYS A 233 2.52 -1.32 5.90
N GLU A 234 3.74 -1.51 5.41
CA GLU A 234 4.94 -1.40 6.25
C GLU A 234 5.16 0.03 6.73
N ARG A 235 4.91 1.04 5.89
CA ARG A 235 5.02 2.46 6.26
C ARG A 235 3.96 2.91 7.27
N ILE A 236 2.75 2.36 7.18
CA ILE A 236 1.68 2.56 8.18
C ILE A 236 2.12 1.98 9.53
N LEU A 237 2.68 0.77 9.54
CA LEU A 237 3.23 0.16 10.77
C LEU A 237 4.42 0.95 11.35
N ASP A 238 5.09 1.75 10.53
CA ASP A 238 6.21 2.58 10.97
C ASP A 238 5.81 3.76 11.83
N VAL A 239 4.53 4.13 11.85
CA VAL A 239 4.01 5.07 12.83
C VAL A 239 4.28 4.59 14.26
N PHE A 240 4.20 3.27 14.49
CA PHE A 240 4.45 2.67 15.80
C PHE A 240 5.91 2.29 16.02
N ARG A 241 6.62 1.85 14.97
CA ARG A 241 8.04 1.44 15.08
C ARG A 241 8.98 2.63 15.11
N TYR A 242 8.64 3.71 14.42
CA TYR A 242 9.40 4.94 14.31
C TYR A 242 8.47 6.12 14.63
N PRO A 243 8.09 6.28 15.91
CA PRO A 243 7.17 7.34 16.32
C PRO A 243 7.79 8.70 16.02
N ALA A 244 6.97 9.57 15.42
CA ALA A 244 7.32 10.97 15.20
C ALA A 244 7.19 11.75 16.52
N GLY A 245 7.94 12.84 16.66
CA GLY A 245 7.91 13.70 17.84
C GLY A 245 8.79 14.93 17.67
N SER A 246 8.71 15.86 18.61
CA SER A 246 9.48 17.12 18.59
C SER A 246 10.98 16.95 18.90
N HIS A 247 11.36 15.84 19.53
CA HIS A 247 12.75 15.53 19.83
C HIS A 247 13.53 15.18 18.55
N ASP A 248 14.85 15.30 18.61
CA ASP A 248 15.76 15.05 17.48
C ASP A 248 15.45 13.74 16.74
N ILE A 249 15.35 12.62 17.47
CA ILE A 249 15.05 11.31 16.88
C ILE A 249 13.62 11.20 16.35
N GLY A 250 12.65 11.83 17.01
CA GLY A 250 11.26 11.88 16.58
C GLY A 250 11.12 12.62 15.25
N LEU A 251 11.87 13.71 15.06
CA LEU A 251 11.92 14.44 13.80
C LEU A 251 12.56 13.59 12.69
N THR A 252 13.67 12.89 12.98
CA THR A 252 14.27 11.93 12.03
C THR A 252 13.27 10.88 11.60
N ASN A 253 12.54 10.28 12.56
CA ASN A 253 11.56 9.24 12.30
C ASN A 253 10.41 9.74 11.40
N GLY A 254 9.85 10.91 11.72
CA GLY A 254 8.78 11.53 10.93
C GLY A 254 9.21 11.80 9.50
N ILE A 255 10.34 12.50 9.31
CA ILE A 255 10.88 12.79 7.98
C ILE A 255 11.18 11.50 7.21
N ALA A 256 11.80 10.52 7.86
CA ALA A 256 12.15 9.25 7.21
C ALA A 256 10.94 8.47 6.75
N ARG A 257 9.85 8.48 7.53
CA ARG A 257 8.61 7.83 7.15
C ARG A 257 7.97 8.54 5.95
N GLU A 258 7.81 9.87 6.03
CA GLU A 258 7.15 10.63 4.95
C GLU A 258 7.94 10.66 3.64
N LEU A 259 9.25 10.45 3.69
CA LEU A 259 10.12 10.42 2.51
C LEU A 259 10.61 9.01 2.12
N ASN A 260 10.10 7.98 2.80
CA ASN A 260 10.46 6.57 2.55
C ASN A 260 11.98 6.30 2.63
N PHE A 261 12.65 6.87 3.64
CA PHE A 261 14.07 6.66 3.93
C PHE A 261 14.33 5.55 4.95
N ILE A 262 13.29 4.83 5.39
CA ILE A 262 13.45 3.65 6.24
C ILE A 262 13.82 2.45 5.36
N GLN A 263 15.07 1.99 5.45
CA GLN A 263 15.55 0.86 4.67
C GLN A 263 15.25 -0.46 5.36
N ARG A 264 14.48 -1.33 4.68
CA ARG A 264 14.28 -2.75 5.06
C ARG A 264 14.67 -3.73 3.98
N LYS A 265 15.01 -3.23 2.79
CA LYS A 265 15.24 -4.05 1.61
C LYS A 265 16.65 -3.86 1.09
N ASP A 266 17.14 -4.80 0.29
CA ASP A 266 18.37 -4.63 -0.47
C ASP A 266 18.09 -3.93 -1.81
N ARG A 267 19.14 -3.73 -2.62
CA ARG A 267 19.02 -3.17 -3.98
C ARG A 267 18.19 -4.05 -4.92
N SER A 268 18.00 -5.31 -4.59
CA SER A 268 17.18 -6.27 -5.33
C SER A 268 15.75 -6.35 -4.80
N ASN A 269 15.35 -5.39 -3.95
CA ASN A 269 14.01 -5.31 -3.34
C ASN A 269 13.66 -6.52 -2.44
N LYS A 270 14.66 -7.26 -1.96
CA LYS A 270 14.48 -8.36 -0.99
C LYS A 270 14.66 -7.83 0.42
N LYS A 271 13.92 -8.35 1.39
CA LYS A 271 14.08 -7.99 2.80
C LYS A 271 15.52 -8.22 3.29
N LEU A 272 16.02 -7.30 4.09
CA LEU A 272 17.31 -7.40 4.79
C LEU A 272 17.17 -8.40 5.93
N ILE A 273 17.47 -9.66 5.61
CA ILE A 273 17.38 -10.77 6.56
C ILE A 273 18.78 -11.20 6.95
N TRP A 274 19.09 -11.12 8.23
CA TRP A 274 20.24 -11.75 8.84
C TRP A 274 19.92 -13.22 9.10
N LYS A 275 20.36 -14.11 8.19
CA LYS A 275 19.96 -15.53 8.18
C LYS A 275 20.62 -16.37 9.26
N ASP A 276 21.84 -16.04 9.64
CA ASP A 276 22.69 -16.81 10.56
C ASP A 276 23.26 -15.86 11.61
N ASP A 277 22.62 -15.83 12.77
CA ASP A 277 22.95 -14.95 13.88
C ASP A 277 24.09 -15.46 14.77
N SER A 278 24.71 -16.58 14.39
CA SER A 278 25.97 -17.03 14.98
C SER A 278 27.17 -16.19 14.51
N LYS A 279 27.01 -15.48 13.39
CA LYS A 279 28.03 -14.61 12.78
C LYS A 279 27.55 -13.19 12.73
N ASP A 280 28.46 -12.26 12.95
CA ASP A 280 28.17 -10.83 12.86
C ASP A 280 27.57 -10.44 11.51
N PHE A 281 26.59 -9.54 11.55
CA PHE A 281 25.99 -8.99 10.35
C PHE A 281 26.74 -7.72 9.92
N PHE A 282 27.19 -7.70 8.66
CA PHE A 282 27.91 -6.55 8.10
C PHE A 282 27.05 -5.79 7.09
N LEU A 283 26.67 -4.57 7.46
CA LEU A 283 25.99 -3.62 6.60
C LEU A 283 27.03 -2.73 5.91
N LYS A 284 27.34 -3.04 4.65
CA LYS A 284 28.29 -2.27 3.83
C LYS A 284 27.62 -1.04 3.22
N ASN A 285 28.05 0.15 3.65
CA ASN A 285 27.53 1.43 3.20
C ASN A 285 28.17 1.89 1.88
N LYS A 286 27.90 1.16 0.80
CA LYS A 286 28.43 1.49 -0.53
C LYS A 286 27.94 2.83 -1.09
N SER A 287 26.86 3.40 -0.54
CA SER A 287 26.31 4.68 -1.01
C SER A 287 26.97 5.89 -0.35
N GLY A 288 27.76 5.69 0.71
CA GLY A 288 28.34 6.77 1.52
C GLY A 288 27.28 7.65 2.21
N LYS A 289 26.01 7.24 2.21
CA LYS A 289 24.93 7.99 2.84
C LYS A 289 25.01 7.78 4.34
N TYR A 290 24.81 8.84 5.12
CA TYR A 290 24.77 8.74 6.57
C TYR A 290 23.68 7.77 7.04
N ILE A 291 24.00 6.92 8.01
CA ILE A 291 23.05 6.00 8.66
C ILE A 291 22.91 6.48 10.10
N ASP A 292 21.68 6.77 10.52
CA ASP A 292 21.42 7.15 11.91
C ASP A 292 21.37 5.87 12.77
N THR A 293 22.45 5.58 13.49
CA THR A 293 22.59 4.33 14.26
C THR A 293 21.54 4.18 15.36
N ARG A 294 21.00 5.29 15.88
CA ARG A 294 19.94 5.28 16.90
C ARG A 294 18.62 4.70 16.37
N THR A 295 18.50 4.61 15.04
CA THR A 295 17.31 4.10 14.34
C THR A 295 17.49 2.64 13.89
N LEU A 296 18.66 2.05 14.17
CA LEU A 296 18.99 0.68 13.82
C LEU A 296 18.17 -0.29 14.68
N ARG A 297 17.43 -1.16 14.02
CA ARG A 297 16.55 -2.15 14.65
C ARG A 297 16.82 -3.54 14.12
N VAL A 298 16.66 -4.52 15.02
CA VAL A 298 16.63 -5.95 14.73
C VAL A 298 15.30 -6.48 15.25
N ASP A 299 14.50 -7.09 14.37
CA ASP A 299 13.12 -7.54 14.66
C ASP A 299 12.23 -6.44 15.28
N ASN A 300 12.37 -5.22 14.75
CA ASN A 300 11.71 -3.99 15.22
C ASN A 300 12.17 -3.49 16.60
N GLN A 301 13.11 -4.16 17.27
CA GLN A 301 13.67 -3.69 18.54
C GLN A 301 14.92 -2.84 18.31
N PRO A 302 15.06 -1.71 19.01
CA PRO A 302 16.25 -0.86 18.88
C PRO A 302 17.48 -1.58 19.43
N LEU A 303 18.64 -1.37 18.79
CA LEU A 303 19.91 -1.86 19.30
C LEU A 303 20.53 -0.87 20.31
N THR A 304 21.27 -1.41 21.26
CA THR A 304 22.13 -0.65 22.19
C THR A 304 23.53 -0.49 21.61
N ASP A 305 24.27 0.52 22.05
CA ASP A 305 25.62 0.84 21.54
C ASP A 305 26.64 -0.30 21.72
N LYS A 306 26.36 -1.27 22.60
CA LYS A 306 27.21 -2.45 22.81
C LYS A 306 26.96 -3.57 21.79
N GLN A 307 25.90 -3.46 20.98
CA GLN A 307 25.46 -4.51 20.05
C GLN A 307 25.91 -4.24 18.61
N PHE A 308 26.50 -3.08 18.33
CA PHE A 308 27.03 -2.77 17.01
C PHE A 308 28.30 -1.91 17.10
N TYR A 309 29.01 -1.85 15.99
CA TYR A 309 30.17 -1.00 15.77
C TYR A 309 30.06 -0.32 14.41
N VAL A 310 30.45 0.95 14.34
CA VAL A 310 30.53 1.72 13.08
C VAL A 310 31.99 1.98 12.76
N ASP A 311 32.42 1.62 11.55
CA ASP A 311 33.77 1.91 11.10
C ASP A 311 33.91 3.32 10.49
N GLU A 312 35.15 3.70 10.16
CA GLU A 312 35.47 5.01 9.55
C GLU A 312 34.79 5.25 8.19
N HIS A 313 34.35 4.18 7.53
CA HIS A 313 33.65 4.22 6.26
C HIS A 313 32.12 4.17 6.42
N LEU A 314 31.61 4.38 7.64
CA LEU A 314 30.19 4.34 7.98
C LEU A 314 29.53 2.97 7.68
N ASN A 315 30.31 1.89 7.65
CA ASN A 315 29.75 0.54 7.65
C ASN A 315 29.34 0.18 9.07
N VAL A 316 28.25 -0.57 9.19
CA VAL A 316 27.74 -1.02 10.50
C VAL A 316 27.95 -2.51 10.63
N ARG A 317 28.63 -2.92 11.71
CA ARG A 317 28.78 -4.32 12.12
C ARG A 317 27.89 -4.57 13.33
N ILE A 318 26.90 -5.44 13.19
CA ILE A 318 26.05 -5.89 14.31
C ILE A 318 26.64 -7.18 14.85
N TYR A 319 26.89 -7.26 16.16
CA TYR A 319 27.49 -8.44 16.79
C TYR A 319 26.51 -9.61 16.84
N ALA A 320 27.03 -10.83 16.69
CA ALA A 320 26.28 -12.08 16.76
C ALA A 320 25.40 -12.19 18.01
N MET A 321 24.12 -12.54 17.80
CA MET A 321 23.13 -12.71 18.88
C MET A 321 23.05 -14.16 19.38
N LYS A 322 23.49 -15.14 18.58
CA LYS A 322 23.58 -16.58 18.95
C LYS A 322 22.26 -17.22 19.42
N THR A 323 21.13 -16.76 18.90
CA THR A 323 19.79 -17.31 19.14
C THR A 323 19.42 -18.43 18.16
N GLY A 324 20.15 -18.60 17.07
CA GLY A 324 19.92 -19.62 16.05
C GLY A 324 18.72 -19.33 15.14
N ARG A 325 18.32 -18.06 15.03
CA ARG A 325 17.16 -17.62 14.25
C ARG A 325 17.56 -16.59 13.20
N SER A 326 16.69 -16.40 12.22
CA SER A 326 16.83 -15.31 11.25
C SER A 326 16.19 -14.04 11.77
N HIS A 327 16.85 -12.89 11.57
CA HIS A 327 16.35 -11.60 12.02
C HIS A 327 16.13 -10.62 10.86
N GLU A 328 15.12 -9.74 10.98
CA GLU A 328 14.87 -8.64 10.05
C GLU A 328 15.56 -7.36 10.53
N ILE A 329 16.29 -6.69 9.64
CA ILE A 329 17.04 -5.47 9.97
C ILE A 329 16.41 -4.27 9.30
N SER A 330 16.26 -3.17 10.06
CA SER A 330 15.80 -1.89 9.53
C SER A 330 16.56 -0.70 10.11
N PHE A 331 16.72 0.36 9.32
CA PHE A 331 17.43 1.58 9.73
C PHE A 331 17.03 2.77 8.84
N ILE A 332 17.27 3.99 9.32
CA ILE A 332 17.08 5.23 8.56
C ILE A 332 18.42 5.68 7.99
N TYR A 333 18.41 6.07 6.72
CA TYR A 333 19.61 6.55 6.02
C TYR A 333 19.34 7.85 5.24
N GLY A 334 20.40 8.60 4.96
CA GLY A 334 20.36 9.78 4.10
C GLY A 334 19.88 11.07 4.78
N ILE A 335 19.43 11.02 6.04
CA ILE A 335 18.98 12.21 6.78
C ILE A 335 20.14 12.76 7.61
N LYS A 336 20.58 13.98 7.29
CA LYS A 336 21.46 14.77 8.15
C LYS A 336 20.72 16.04 8.55
N LYS A 337 20.79 16.39 9.82
CA LYS A 337 20.18 17.60 10.37
C LYS A 337 21.27 18.60 10.71
N TYR A 338 21.06 19.82 10.27
CA TYR A 338 21.95 20.94 10.52
C TYR A 338 21.13 22.09 11.06
N GLN A 339 21.73 22.87 11.94
CA GLN A 339 21.15 24.15 12.32
C GLN A 339 21.53 25.15 11.22
N LEU A 340 20.59 26.03 10.85
CA LEU A 340 20.82 27.03 9.81
C LEU A 340 21.98 27.98 10.16
N TYR A 341 22.26 28.14 11.45
CA TYR A 341 23.38 28.92 11.96
C TYR A 341 24.28 28.05 12.85
N ASP A 342 25.10 27.20 12.23
CA ASP A 342 26.10 26.38 12.92
C ASP A 342 27.50 26.74 12.40
N LYS A 343 28.26 27.51 13.19
CA LYS A 343 29.64 27.88 12.86
C LYS A 343 30.63 26.73 13.05
N ASN A 344 30.25 25.70 13.79
CA ASN A 344 31.14 24.59 14.12
C ASN A 344 31.22 23.55 12.98
N LYS A 345 30.30 23.62 12.00
CA LYS A 345 30.28 22.73 10.83
C LYS A 345 30.68 23.49 9.57
N GLU A 346 31.99 23.53 9.33
CA GLU A 346 32.61 24.30 8.23
C GLU A 346 32.02 23.99 6.84
N ASP A 347 31.72 22.71 6.56
CA ASP A 347 31.16 22.28 5.27
C ASP A 347 29.79 22.92 4.97
N VAL A 348 28.89 22.95 5.96
CA VAL A 348 27.56 23.53 5.80
C VAL A 348 27.62 25.04 5.90
N HIS A 349 28.48 25.58 6.75
CA HIS A 349 28.69 27.02 6.85
C HIS A 349 29.13 27.63 5.52
N LYS A 350 30.04 26.98 4.78
CA LYS A 350 30.47 27.43 3.43
C LYS A 350 29.36 27.38 2.38
N ILE A 351 28.38 26.50 2.55
CA ILE A 351 27.19 26.45 1.66
C ILE A 351 26.27 27.64 1.94
N LEU A 352 26.13 28.04 3.19
CA LEU A 352 25.16 29.06 3.63
C LEU A 352 25.72 30.48 3.68
N PHE A 353 27.03 30.62 3.95
CA PHE A 353 27.71 31.89 4.14
C PHE A 353 28.99 31.96 3.32
N GLN A 354 29.23 33.13 2.75
CA GLN A 354 30.49 33.49 2.12
C GLN A 354 31.60 33.68 3.16
N SER A 355 32.85 33.80 2.72
CA SER A 355 34.00 34.02 3.61
C SER A 355 33.93 35.30 4.43
N ASP A 356 33.16 36.30 3.98
CA ASP A 356 32.91 37.56 4.67
C ASP A 356 31.70 37.52 5.63
N GLY A 357 31.02 36.36 5.73
CA GLY A 357 29.83 36.17 6.57
C GLY A 357 28.51 36.57 5.91
N GLN A 358 28.51 37.01 4.63
CA GLN A 358 27.27 37.30 3.91
C GLN A 358 26.55 36.01 3.50
N ALA A 359 25.21 36.07 3.42
CA ALA A 359 24.40 34.96 2.96
C ALA A 359 24.72 34.58 1.49
N THR A 360 24.81 33.29 1.21
CA THR A 360 24.89 32.81 -0.18
C THR A 360 23.52 32.86 -0.86
N PRO A 361 23.46 32.84 -2.20
CA PRO A 361 22.18 32.69 -2.92
C PRO A 361 21.39 31.45 -2.48
N THR A 362 22.07 30.38 -2.06
CA THR A 362 21.43 29.17 -1.52
C THR A 362 20.67 29.46 -0.23
N LEU A 363 21.29 30.16 0.73
CA LEU A 363 20.61 30.55 1.96
C LEU A 363 19.43 31.48 1.67
N LEU A 364 19.59 32.45 0.77
CA LEU A 364 18.51 33.35 0.36
C LEU A 364 17.33 32.58 -0.23
N ASN A 365 17.58 31.66 -1.16
CA ASN A 365 16.55 30.81 -1.77
C ASN A 365 15.85 29.92 -0.72
N TRP A 366 16.59 29.37 0.25
CA TRP A 366 15.99 28.56 1.32
C TRP A 366 15.11 29.40 2.23
N VAL A 367 15.55 30.60 2.60
CA VAL A 367 14.75 31.54 3.41
C VAL A 367 13.50 31.98 2.66
N GLU A 368 13.61 32.31 1.37
CA GLU A 368 12.46 32.67 0.52
C GLU A 368 11.45 31.50 0.40
N TYR A 369 11.95 30.29 0.18
CA TYR A 369 11.12 29.08 0.12
C TYR A 369 10.41 28.81 1.45
N ILE A 370 11.12 28.89 2.57
CA ILE A 370 10.54 28.73 3.92
C ILE A 370 9.45 29.79 4.14
N ASN A 371 9.72 31.05 3.84
CA ASN A 371 8.73 32.13 3.99
C ASN A 371 7.50 31.95 3.10
N THR A 372 7.65 31.32 1.93
CA THR A 372 6.53 31.06 1.00
C THR A 372 5.68 29.88 1.44
N ILE A 373 6.31 28.78 1.89
CA ILE A 373 5.63 27.51 2.15
C ILE A 373 5.17 27.37 3.61
N ALA A 374 5.96 27.88 4.55
CA ALA A 374 5.70 27.80 5.98
C ALA A 374 6.22 29.08 6.66
N PRO A 375 5.53 30.23 6.49
CA PRO A 375 5.97 31.49 7.08
C PRO A 375 6.12 31.34 8.60
N VAL A 376 7.37 31.27 9.07
CA VAL A 376 7.68 31.22 10.49
C VAL A 376 7.56 32.64 11.01
N MET A 377 6.48 32.93 11.75
CA MET A 377 6.13 34.29 12.19
C MET A 377 7.05 34.91 13.28
N TRP A 378 8.25 34.38 13.46
CA TRP A 378 9.17 34.90 14.47
C TRP A 378 9.66 36.28 13.97
N ASN A 379 9.28 37.36 14.68
CA ASN A 379 9.32 38.80 14.34
C ASN A 379 8.07 39.44 13.70
N HIS A 380 6.94 38.74 13.52
CA HIS A 380 5.67 39.37 13.09
C HIS A 380 4.61 39.41 14.20
N PHE A 381 4.95 38.89 15.38
CA PHE A 381 4.12 38.97 16.57
C PHE A 381 4.42 40.29 17.32
N LYS A 382 3.55 41.28 17.16
CA LYS A 382 3.54 42.44 18.04
C LYS A 382 2.75 42.08 19.30
N TRP A 383 3.44 42.03 20.44
CA TRP A 383 2.76 42.01 21.74
C TRP A 383 1.95 43.32 21.88
N ASP A 384 0.74 43.24 22.45
CA ASP A 384 -0.27 44.33 22.64
C ASP A 384 -1.13 44.77 21.45
N GLU A 385 -0.89 44.31 20.23
CA GLU A 385 -1.79 44.56 19.09
C GLU A 385 -2.56 43.26 18.80
N GLY A 386 -3.79 43.12 19.28
CA GLY A 386 -4.62 41.89 19.18
C GLY A 386 -5.05 41.46 17.77
N TYR A 387 -4.22 41.66 16.75
CA TYR A 387 -4.40 41.14 15.40
C TYR A 387 -3.06 40.61 14.86
N TRP A 388 -3.15 39.61 14.00
CA TRP A 388 -2.00 39.01 13.34
C TRP A 388 -1.83 39.70 11.99
N ASP A 389 -0.65 40.27 11.70
CA ASP A 389 -0.34 40.70 10.33
C ASP A 389 -0.07 39.44 9.50
N THR A 390 -1.14 38.95 8.87
CA THR A 390 -1.12 37.71 8.11
C THR A 390 -0.43 37.97 6.78
N ILE A 391 0.64 37.23 6.54
CA ILE A 391 1.20 37.05 5.20
C ILE A 391 0.10 36.43 4.33
N ASP A 392 -0.57 37.29 3.57
CA ASP A 392 -1.62 37.05 2.59
C ASP A 392 -2.84 36.22 3.09
N LYS A 393 -4.05 36.78 2.91
CA LYS A 393 -5.36 36.18 3.27
C LYS A 393 -5.61 34.78 2.68
N LYS A 394 -4.76 34.31 1.76
CA LYS A 394 -4.92 33.06 1.01
C LYS A 394 -4.16 31.87 1.60
N LEU A 395 -3.19 32.06 2.51
CA LEU A 395 -2.24 31.00 2.91
C LEU A 395 -2.43 30.49 4.34
N THR A 396 -3.14 31.20 5.21
CA THR A 396 -3.40 30.75 6.58
C THR A 396 -4.90 30.68 6.82
N GLY A 397 -5.40 29.48 7.16
CA GLY A 397 -6.77 29.31 7.60
C GLY A 397 -7.03 30.18 8.84
N LEU A 398 -8.09 30.97 8.82
CA LEU A 398 -8.54 31.77 9.96
C LEU A 398 -8.79 30.86 11.18
N GLY A 399 -7.80 30.74 12.04
CA GLY A 399 -7.94 30.19 13.39
C GLY A 399 -8.03 31.34 14.37
N TYR A 400 -9.24 31.67 14.83
CA TYR A 400 -9.39 32.51 16.00
C TYR A 400 -9.08 31.65 17.22
N VAL A 401 -8.10 32.04 18.04
CA VAL A 401 -8.08 31.59 19.43
C VAL A 401 -9.16 32.42 20.11
N PRO A 402 -10.27 31.84 20.61
CA PRO A 402 -11.16 32.58 21.47
C PRO A 402 -10.32 33.03 22.66
N ASN A 403 -10.20 34.34 22.87
CA ASN A 403 -9.69 34.88 24.11
C ASN A 403 -10.68 34.43 25.20
N MET A 404 -10.42 33.26 25.79
CA MET A 404 -10.84 33.01 27.16
C MET A 404 -10.14 34.11 27.96
N TRP A 405 -10.94 35.00 28.52
CA TRP A 405 -10.46 36.04 29.40
C TRP A 405 -9.63 35.34 30.47
N ASP A 406 -8.37 35.77 30.63
CA ASP A 406 -7.55 35.32 31.75
C ASP A 406 -8.38 35.49 33.03
N SER A 407 -8.45 34.43 33.83
CA SER A 407 -9.14 34.48 35.11
C SER A 407 -8.52 35.59 35.96
N ASN A 408 -9.34 36.40 36.61
CA ASN A 408 -8.86 37.58 37.32
C ASN A 408 -7.71 37.22 38.28
N ILE A 409 -6.52 37.75 37.99
CA ILE A 409 -5.31 37.50 38.77
C ILE A 409 -5.42 38.04 40.21
N ASP A 410 -6.38 38.93 40.47
CA ASP A 410 -6.69 39.42 41.82
C ASP A 410 -7.04 38.29 42.79
N ILE A 411 -7.65 37.21 42.31
CA ILE A 411 -8.01 36.05 43.14
C ILE A 411 -6.74 35.34 43.65
N TRP A 412 -5.61 35.48 42.95
CA TRP A 412 -4.35 34.83 43.26
C TRP A 412 -3.38 35.72 44.05
N LYS A 413 -3.69 37.02 44.25
CA LYS A 413 -2.82 37.98 44.94
C LYS A 413 -2.58 37.65 46.42
N ASP A 414 -3.50 36.92 47.05
CA ASP A 414 -3.40 36.53 48.46
C ASP A 414 -2.65 35.21 48.67
N TYR A 415 -2.23 34.53 47.60
CA TYR A 415 -1.49 33.27 47.69
C TYR A 415 0.02 33.53 47.63
N GLN A 416 0.70 33.38 48.78
CA GLN A 416 2.17 33.23 48.80
C GLN A 416 2.53 31.81 48.40
N LEU A 417 3.15 31.67 47.22
CA LEU A 417 3.76 30.40 46.81
C LEU A 417 5.13 30.29 47.51
N ASP A 418 5.22 29.35 48.46
CA ASP A 418 6.46 29.03 49.14
C ASP A 418 7.41 28.35 48.15
N SER A 419 8.41 29.07 47.65
CA SER A 419 9.41 28.53 46.74
C SER A 419 10.51 27.80 47.52
N ASN A 420 10.13 26.69 48.17
CA ASN A 420 11.07 25.70 48.69
C ASN A 420 10.54 24.29 48.39
N ILE A 421 10.72 23.85 47.15
CA ILE A 421 10.87 22.44 46.76
C ILE A 421 12.06 22.33 45.83
#